data_AF-A0A3R9EZM9-F1
#
_entry.id   AF-A0A3R9EZM9-F1
#
_cell.length_a   1.000
_cell.length_b   1.000
_cell.length_c   1.000
_cell.angle_alpha   90.00
_cell.angle_beta   90.00
_cell.angle_gamma   90.00
#
_symmetry.space_group_name_H-M   'P 1'
#
loop_
_entity.id
_entity.type
_entity.pdbx_description
1 polymer ?
#
loop_
_entity_poly.entity_id
_entity_poly.type
_entity_poly.pdbx_seq_one_letter_code
_entity_poly.pdbx_strand_id
1 'polypeptide(L)'
;MMKRPSGNSRILSIKTVNICRFDYFWPDTIWYLVYFFGEKNSGLLYNRSNLQRSGTPSMNVELFRMINNLGKEYQILNPVFVFIAEYTILLLAAVVLFYLISGKPGSRLMVGSGLLSVVIAIALGKFAGLFHSNNQPFAELANVNQLVEKSVNNSFPSDHTIIFFTMAVTFWLFKRKHNYLWIVLAVLVGLSRVGVGVHYPADVAVGASIGAATAYLGFLLIPGLFKNRTKVGVSEKETKNI
;
A
#
# COMPACT_ATOMS: atom_id res chain seq x y z
N MET A 1 38.98 -34.53 39.99
CA MET A 1 38.82 -34.68 38.52
C MET A 1 37.32 -34.65 38.20
N MET A 2 36.73 -33.46 38.03
CA MET A 2 35.29 -33.28 37.79
C MET A 2 35.04 -32.95 36.31
N LYS A 3 34.26 -33.79 35.62
CA LYS A 3 33.82 -33.59 34.23
C LYS A 3 32.75 -32.50 34.18
N ARG A 4 32.98 -31.44 33.38
CA ARG A 4 31.92 -30.51 32.94
C ARG A 4 31.14 -31.16 31.79
N PRO A 5 29.79 -31.06 31.73
CA PRO A 5 29.05 -31.46 30.55
C PRO A 5 29.16 -30.39 29.46
N SER A 6 29.46 -30.82 28.24
CA SER A 6 29.53 -30.02 27.02
C SER A 6 28.12 -29.63 26.55
N GLY A 7 27.74 -28.37 26.78
CA GLY A 7 26.53 -27.78 26.21
C GLY A 7 26.73 -27.48 24.72
N ASN A 8 26.14 -28.30 23.85
CA ASN A 8 26.10 -28.09 22.41
C ASN A 8 24.92 -27.17 22.04
N SER A 9 25.09 -25.86 22.18
CA SER A 9 24.13 -24.87 21.68
C SER A 9 24.41 -24.61 20.19
N ARG A 10 23.64 -25.28 19.32
CA ARG A 10 23.61 -24.96 17.89
C ARG A 10 23.08 -23.54 17.70
N ILE A 11 23.99 -22.59 17.54
CA ILE A 11 23.69 -21.24 17.09
C ILE A 11 23.16 -21.35 15.66
N LEU A 12 21.85 -21.12 15.49
CA LEU A 12 21.22 -20.94 14.19
C LEU A 12 21.83 -19.71 13.52
N SER A 13 22.80 -19.94 12.63
CA SER A 13 23.33 -18.94 11.71
C SER A 13 22.23 -18.55 10.72
N ILE A 14 21.45 -17.54 11.09
CA ILE A 14 20.56 -16.84 10.16
C ILE A 14 21.48 -16.00 9.29
N LYS A 15 21.69 -16.47 8.05
CA LYS A 15 22.43 -15.77 7.01
C LYS A 15 22.07 -14.29 7.00
N THR A 16 23.11 -13.46 7.10
CA THR A 16 23.09 -12.02 6.88
C THR A 16 22.18 -11.68 5.71
N VAL A 17 21.14 -10.88 5.98
CA VAL A 17 20.43 -10.16 4.93
C VAL A 17 21.47 -9.24 4.32
N ASN A 18 21.98 -9.59 3.14
CA ASN A 18 22.84 -8.71 2.36
C ASN A 18 22.01 -7.47 2.02
N ILE A 19 22.23 -6.40 2.76
CA ILE A 19 21.75 -5.07 2.45
C ILE A 19 22.59 -4.60 1.25
N CYS A 20 22.15 -4.92 0.04
CA CYS A 20 22.68 -4.27 -1.15
C CYS A 20 22.07 -2.88 -1.26
N ARG A 21 22.95 -1.88 -1.40
CA ARG A 21 22.63 -0.48 -1.68
C ARG A 21 21.68 -0.40 -2.86
N PHE A 22 20.56 0.29 -2.67
CA PHE A 22 19.63 0.68 -3.72
C PHE A 22 20.15 1.96 -4.35
N ASP A 23 21.00 1.83 -5.36
CA ASP A 23 21.19 2.90 -6.33
C ASP A 23 20.09 2.69 -7.38
N TYR A 24 19.32 3.74 -7.71
CA TYR A 24 18.14 3.73 -8.60
C TYR A 24 16.79 3.31 -7.97
N PHE A 25 16.24 4.17 -7.10
CA PHE A 25 14.78 4.26 -6.91
C PHE A 25 14.34 5.72 -6.74
N TRP A 26 14.04 6.33 -7.89
CA TRP A 26 13.09 7.43 -8.12
C TRP A 26 13.25 8.78 -7.37
N PRO A 27 14.14 9.68 -7.83
CA PRO A 27 14.14 11.10 -7.44
C PRO A 27 12.97 11.91 -8.05
N ASP A 28 12.41 11.48 -9.18
CA ASP A 28 11.63 12.39 -10.06
C ASP A 28 10.11 12.46 -9.76
N THR A 29 9.54 11.54 -8.97
CA THR A 29 8.09 11.52 -8.64
C THR A 29 7.75 12.54 -7.58
N ILE A 30 8.71 12.90 -6.73
CA ILE A 30 8.53 13.93 -5.71
C ILE A 30 8.28 15.28 -6.40
N TRP A 31 8.95 15.55 -7.53
CA TRP A 31 8.70 16.75 -8.34
C TRP A 31 7.30 16.79 -8.95
N TYR A 32 6.77 15.66 -9.43
CA TYR A 32 5.39 15.60 -9.93
C TYR A 32 4.35 15.80 -8.82
N LEU A 33 4.61 15.29 -7.61
CA LEU A 33 3.73 15.54 -6.46
C LEU A 33 3.74 17.01 -6.06
N VAL A 34 4.91 17.66 -5.99
CA VAL A 34 5.02 19.11 -5.69
C VAL A 34 4.36 19.97 -6.77
N TYR A 35 4.49 19.62 -8.06
CA TYR A 35 3.80 20.34 -9.14
C TYR A 35 2.27 20.17 -9.06
N PHE A 36 1.79 19.00 -8.64
CA PHE A 36 0.37 18.73 -8.46
C PHE A 36 -0.23 19.42 -7.21
N PHE A 37 0.56 19.61 -6.15
CA PHE A 37 0.14 20.33 -4.93
C PHE A 37 0.31 21.86 -5.01
N GLY A 38 1.01 22.39 -6.04
CA GLY A 38 1.32 23.81 -6.19
C GLY A 38 0.17 24.69 -6.70
N GLU A 39 -0.93 24.12 -7.19
CA GLU A 39 -2.00 24.87 -7.84
C GLU A 39 -3.35 24.64 -7.14
N LYS A 40 -3.59 25.33 -6.03
CA LYS A 40 -4.89 25.93 -5.61
C LYS A 40 -4.88 26.36 -4.14
N ASN A 41 -4.27 27.50 -3.88
CA ASN A 41 -4.64 28.33 -2.74
C ASN A 41 -5.62 29.41 -3.23
N SER A 42 -6.90 29.06 -3.31
CA SER A 42 -8.00 30.03 -3.32
C SER A 42 -9.32 29.31 -3.06
N GLY A 43 -9.62 29.09 -1.78
CA GLY A 43 -10.96 28.75 -1.35
C GLY A 43 -11.86 29.97 -1.46
N LEU A 44 -12.81 29.96 -2.39
CA LEU A 44 -14.01 30.81 -2.37
C LEU A 44 -15.10 30.12 -3.20
N LEU A 45 -16.26 29.91 -2.57
CA LEU A 45 -17.58 29.53 -3.12
C LEU A 45 -17.58 29.09 -4.59
N TYR A 46 -17.34 27.80 -4.80
CA TYR A 46 -17.20 27.23 -6.14
C TYR A 46 -18.57 26.95 -6.77
N ASN A 47 -19.09 27.95 -7.46
CA ASN A 47 -20.39 27.93 -8.12
C ASN A 47 -20.41 26.93 -9.31
N ARG A 48 -21.35 25.98 -9.26
CA ARG A 48 -21.47 24.79 -10.14
C ARG A 48 -21.69 25.12 -11.63
N SER A 49 -22.05 26.35 -11.96
CA SER A 49 -22.42 26.79 -13.32
C SER A 49 -21.24 27.31 -14.17
N ASN A 50 -20.08 27.61 -13.56
CA ASN A 50 -18.96 28.23 -14.28
C ASN A 50 -17.90 27.23 -14.78
N LEU A 51 -17.95 25.98 -14.34
CA LEU A 51 -17.04 24.92 -14.81
C LEU A 51 -17.28 24.48 -16.26
N GLN A 52 -18.43 24.81 -16.82
CA GLN A 52 -18.81 24.38 -18.15
C GLN A 52 -18.39 25.38 -19.25
N ARG A 53 -17.80 26.52 -18.87
CA ARG A 53 -17.53 27.64 -19.78
C ARG A 53 -16.05 28.00 -20.01
N SER A 54 -15.11 27.37 -19.31
CA SER A 54 -13.68 27.53 -19.61
C SER A 54 -12.88 26.32 -19.15
N GLY A 55 -12.02 25.79 -20.03
CA GLY A 55 -10.96 24.87 -19.62
C GLY A 55 -11.20 23.43 -20.01
N THR A 56 -10.20 22.85 -20.68
CA THR A 56 -10.01 21.42 -20.85
C THR A 56 -10.23 20.67 -19.52
N PRO A 57 -10.85 19.48 -19.52
CA PRO A 57 -10.97 18.67 -18.31
C PRO A 57 -9.59 18.47 -17.67
N SER A 58 -9.52 18.44 -16.34
CA SER A 58 -8.23 18.20 -15.68
C SER A 58 -7.71 16.81 -16.08
N MET A 59 -6.39 16.66 -16.22
CA MET A 59 -5.76 15.38 -16.60
C MET A 59 -6.24 14.21 -15.72
N ASN A 60 -6.51 14.46 -14.44
CA ASN A 60 -7.04 13.45 -13.51
C ASN A 60 -8.45 12.96 -13.90
N VAL A 61 -9.30 13.86 -14.39
CA VAL A 61 -10.64 13.53 -14.93
C VAL A 61 -10.52 12.82 -16.27
N GLU A 62 -9.64 13.27 -17.17
CA GLU A 62 -9.44 12.62 -18.48
C GLU A 62 -8.98 11.17 -18.31
N LEU A 63 -7.95 10.94 -17.51
CA LEU A 63 -7.44 9.60 -17.20
C LEU A 63 -8.49 8.73 -16.50
N PHE A 64 -9.28 9.33 -15.59
CA PHE A 64 -10.41 8.63 -14.99
C PHE A 64 -11.41 8.17 -16.06
N ARG A 65 -11.81 9.05 -16.98
CA ARG A 65 -12.76 8.72 -18.05
C ARG A 65 -12.21 7.64 -18.99
N MET A 66 -10.92 7.72 -19.34
CA MET A 66 -10.27 6.70 -20.18
C MET A 66 -10.42 5.30 -19.57
N ILE A 67 -10.21 5.14 -18.26
CA ILE A 67 -10.28 3.85 -17.59
C ILE A 67 -11.73 3.43 -17.31
N ASN A 68 -12.55 4.32 -16.75
CA ASN A 68 -13.93 4.01 -16.35
C ASN A 68 -14.83 3.72 -17.56
N ASN A 69 -14.60 4.36 -18.71
CA ASN A 69 -15.37 4.11 -19.92
C ASN A 69 -15.08 2.75 -20.57
N LEU A 70 -13.93 2.11 -20.29
CA LEU A 70 -13.67 0.74 -20.77
C LEU A 70 -14.74 -0.24 -20.29
N GLY A 71 -15.28 -0.07 -19.08
CA GLY A 71 -16.37 -0.91 -18.57
C GLY A 71 -17.73 -0.63 -19.24
N LYS A 72 -17.88 0.55 -19.87
CA LYS A 72 -19.08 0.86 -20.67
C LYS A 72 -18.98 0.30 -22.08
N GLU A 73 -17.80 0.42 -22.68
CA GLU A 73 -17.50 -0.08 -24.02
C GLU A 73 -17.45 -1.61 -24.05
N TYR A 74 -16.78 -2.21 -23.05
CA TYR A 74 -16.61 -3.65 -22.90
C TYR A 74 -17.24 -4.11 -21.58
N GLN A 75 -18.55 -4.33 -21.57
CA GLN A 75 -19.29 -4.71 -20.36
C GLN A 75 -18.77 -5.99 -19.67
N ILE A 76 -18.10 -6.88 -20.42
CA ILE A 76 -17.43 -8.07 -19.89
C ILE A 76 -16.33 -7.74 -18.85
N LEU A 77 -15.77 -6.52 -18.90
CA LEU A 77 -14.77 -6.05 -17.95
C LEU A 77 -15.38 -5.65 -16.60
N ASN A 78 -16.67 -5.33 -16.53
CA ASN A 78 -17.32 -4.89 -15.28
C ASN A 78 -17.20 -5.92 -14.14
N PRO A 79 -17.57 -7.20 -14.32
CA PRO A 79 -17.38 -8.19 -13.25
C PRO A 79 -15.90 -8.39 -12.89
N VAL A 80 -14.98 -8.23 -13.85
CA VAL A 80 -13.53 -8.34 -13.60
C VAL A 80 -13.05 -7.17 -12.74
N PHE A 81 -13.44 -5.92 -13.06
CA PHE A 81 -13.11 -4.76 -12.24
C PHE A 81 -13.69 -4.87 -10.84
N VAL A 82 -14.95 -5.29 -10.69
CA VAL A 82 -15.56 -5.49 -9.37
C VAL A 82 -14.84 -6.59 -8.60
N PHE A 83 -14.56 -7.73 -9.24
CA PHE A 83 -13.82 -8.83 -8.61
C PHE A 83 -12.47 -8.38 -8.07
N ILE A 84 -11.68 -7.71 -8.93
CA ILE A 84 -10.36 -7.23 -8.57
C ILE A 84 -10.44 -6.14 -7.49
N ALA A 85 -11.38 -5.20 -7.59
CA ALA A 85 -11.51 -4.08 -6.66
C ALA A 85 -11.97 -4.49 -5.26
N GLU A 86 -12.91 -5.43 -5.13
CA GLU A 86 -13.58 -5.75 -3.85
C GLU A 86 -13.15 -7.09 -3.24
N TYR A 87 -12.87 -8.12 -4.06
CA TYR A 87 -12.70 -9.49 -3.55
C TYR A 87 -11.24 -9.92 -3.39
N THR A 88 -10.29 -9.28 -4.09
CA THR A 88 -8.86 -9.62 -3.96
C THR A 88 -8.32 -9.37 -2.55
N ILE A 89 -8.96 -8.50 -1.75
CA ILE A 89 -8.58 -8.29 -0.35
C ILE A 89 -8.73 -9.58 0.47
N LEU A 90 -9.70 -10.45 0.13
CA LEU A 90 -9.88 -11.76 0.75
C LEU A 90 -8.74 -12.70 0.39
N LEU A 91 -8.27 -12.67 -0.86
CA LEU A 91 -7.07 -13.40 -1.28
C LEU A 91 -5.83 -12.94 -0.51
N LEU A 92 -5.65 -11.62 -0.37
CA LEU A 92 -4.54 -11.08 0.42
C LEU A 92 -4.62 -11.55 1.88
N ALA A 93 -5.80 -11.48 2.50
CA ALA A 93 -6.02 -11.97 3.86
C ALA A 93 -5.71 -13.46 4.01
N ALA A 94 -6.15 -14.30 3.06
CA ALA A 94 -5.86 -15.72 3.06
C ALA A 94 -4.35 -16.02 2.96
N VAL A 95 -3.62 -15.29 2.12
CA VAL A 95 -2.16 -15.44 1.98
C VAL A 95 -1.41 -14.98 3.24
N VAL A 96 -1.85 -13.87 3.84
CA VAL A 96 -1.33 -13.40 5.13
C VAL A 96 -1.52 -14.48 6.20
N LEU A 97 -2.73 -15.03 6.30
CA LEU A 97 -3.05 -16.09 7.25
C LEU A 97 -2.21 -17.34 7.01
N PHE A 98 -2.08 -17.77 5.75
CA PHE A 98 -1.22 -18.89 5.37
C PHE A 98 0.23 -18.69 5.85
N TYR A 99 0.81 -17.49 5.65
CA TYR A 99 2.17 -17.22 6.11
C TYR A 99 2.29 -17.20 7.64
N LEU A 100 1.26 -16.75 8.37
CA LEU A 100 1.23 -16.78 9.83
C LEU A 100 1.16 -18.22 10.37
N ILE A 101 0.31 -19.06 9.78
CA ILE A 101 0.12 -20.47 10.16
C ILE A 101 1.34 -21.32 9.78
N SER A 102 2.06 -20.97 8.70
CA SER A 102 3.25 -21.72 8.26
C SER A 102 4.35 -21.87 9.31
N GLY A 103 4.31 -21.08 10.40
CA GLY A 103 5.22 -21.21 11.54
C GLY A 103 6.67 -20.76 11.29
N LYS A 104 7.02 -20.45 10.03
CA LYS A 104 8.38 -20.06 9.64
C LYS A 104 8.71 -18.67 10.22
N PRO A 105 9.76 -18.52 11.05
CA PRO A 105 10.11 -17.24 11.68
C PRO A 105 10.26 -16.08 10.68
N GLY A 106 10.89 -16.33 9.53
CA GLY A 106 11.03 -15.32 8.47
C GLY A 106 9.70 -14.91 7.83
N SER A 107 8.72 -15.82 7.70
CA SER A 107 7.38 -15.48 7.21
C SER A 107 6.62 -14.62 8.22
N ARG A 108 6.72 -14.94 9.52
CA ARG A 108 6.10 -14.14 10.59
C ARG A 108 6.68 -12.74 10.67
N LEU A 109 8.00 -12.61 10.54
CA LEU A 109 8.66 -11.30 10.51
C LEU A 109 8.21 -10.49 9.29
N MET A 110 8.20 -11.09 8.10
CA MET A 110 7.73 -10.43 6.87
C MET A 110 6.29 -9.94 7.01
N VAL A 111 5.37 -10.81 7.45
CA VAL A 111 3.96 -10.44 7.64
C VAL A 111 3.81 -9.39 8.73
N GLY A 112 4.51 -9.54 9.87
CA GLY A 112 4.47 -8.57 10.97
C GLY A 112 4.96 -7.19 10.54
N SER A 113 6.06 -7.12 9.78
CA SER A 113 6.54 -5.88 9.17
C SER A 113 5.52 -5.29 8.20
N GLY A 114 4.90 -6.10 7.36
CA GLY A 114 3.87 -5.64 6.41
C GLY A 114 2.63 -5.10 7.12
N LEU A 115 2.07 -5.82 8.08
CA LEU A 115 0.88 -5.41 8.82
C LEU A 115 1.12 -4.14 9.63
N LEU A 116 2.27 -4.03 10.31
CA LEU A 116 2.63 -2.80 11.01
C LEU A 116 2.80 -1.63 10.03
N SER A 117 3.42 -1.87 8.88
CA SER A 117 3.55 -0.84 7.83
C SER A 117 2.19 -0.43 7.28
N VAL A 118 1.22 -1.34 7.12
CA VAL A 118 -0.15 -1.03 6.69
C VAL A 118 -0.83 -0.11 7.69
N VAL A 119 -0.72 -0.39 9.00
CA VAL A 119 -1.29 0.48 10.04
C VAL A 119 -0.71 1.89 9.95
N ILE A 120 0.61 2.01 9.80
CA ILE A 120 1.29 3.30 9.63
C ILE A 120 0.84 3.99 8.32
N ALA A 121 0.76 3.24 7.23
CA ALA A 121 0.38 3.76 5.91
C ALA A 121 -1.05 4.30 5.90
N ILE A 122 -2.00 3.59 6.52
CA ILE A 122 -3.38 4.06 6.66
C ILE A 122 -3.46 5.31 7.54
N ALA A 123 -2.69 5.36 8.63
CA ALA A 123 -2.63 6.57 9.45
C ALA A 123 -2.09 7.77 8.67
N LEU A 124 -1.01 7.58 7.89
CA LEU A 124 -0.45 8.61 7.01
C LEU A 124 -1.42 9.00 5.88
N GLY A 125 -2.15 8.04 5.31
CA GLY A 125 -3.18 8.31 4.31
C GLY A 125 -4.30 9.17 4.86
N LYS A 126 -4.81 8.83 6.06
CA LYS A 126 -5.81 9.66 6.76
C LYS A 126 -5.28 11.05 7.08
N PHE A 127 -4.01 11.16 7.50
CA PHE A 127 -3.36 12.43 7.74
C PHE A 127 -3.23 13.27 6.46
N ALA A 128 -2.84 12.66 5.34
CA ALA A 128 -2.82 13.32 4.03
C ALA A 128 -4.22 13.81 3.62
N GLY A 129 -5.26 13.04 3.96
CA GLY A 129 -6.67 13.40 3.79
C GLY A 129 -7.11 14.66 4.55
N LEU A 130 -6.34 15.12 5.55
CA LEU A 130 -6.60 16.38 6.25
C LEU A 130 -6.16 17.61 5.43
N PHE A 131 -5.18 17.44 4.53
CA PHE A 131 -4.66 18.51 3.68
C PHE A 131 -5.30 18.54 2.30
N HIS A 132 -5.73 17.38 1.81
CA HIS A 132 -6.41 17.26 0.52
C HIS A 132 -7.57 16.26 0.63
N SER A 133 -8.73 16.65 0.12
CA SER A 133 -9.88 15.77 -0.02
C SER A 133 -10.66 16.12 -1.28
N ASN A 134 -11.28 15.12 -1.86
CA ASN A 134 -12.21 15.24 -2.97
C ASN A 134 -13.26 14.14 -2.84
N ASN A 135 -14.47 14.37 -3.34
CA ASN A 135 -15.46 13.29 -3.35
C ASN A 135 -15.09 12.28 -4.44
N GLN A 136 -15.77 11.14 -4.40
CA GLN A 136 -15.58 10.13 -5.44
C GLN A 136 -16.06 10.63 -6.81
N PRO A 137 -15.48 10.11 -7.91
CA PRO A 137 -15.92 10.44 -9.26
C PRO A 137 -17.43 10.23 -9.46
N PHE A 138 -18.01 9.14 -8.94
CA PHE A 138 -19.45 8.87 -9.04
C PHE A 138 -20.34 9.96 -8.39
N ALA A 139 -19.81 10.72 -7.43
CA ALA A 139 -20.54 11.79 -6.74
C ALA A 139 -20.42 13.15 -7.45
N GLU A 140 -19.33 13.38 -8.19
CA GLU A 140 -19.01 14.69 -8.79
C GLU A 140 -19.25 14.75 -10.30
N LEU A 141 -19.10 13.62 -10.98
CA LEU A 141 -19.07 13.55 -12.43
C LEU A 141 -20.36 12.93 -12.98
N ALA A 142 -20.92 13.55 -14.02
CA ALA A 142 -22.05 12.96 -14.75
C ALA A 142 -21.61 11.71 -15.53
N ASN A 143 -22.53 10.79 -15.79
CA ASN A 143 -22.29 9.59 -16.61
C ASN A 143 -21.07 8.78 -16.13
N VAL A 144 -20.94 8.48 -14.85
CA VAL A 144 -19.93 7.52 -14.35
C VAL A 144 -20.45 6.10 -14.46
N ASN A 145 -19.61 5.15 -14.84
CA ASN A 145 -19.90 3.73 -14.68
C ASN A 145 -19.64 3.34 -13.23
N GLN A 146 -20.62 3.59 -12.35
CA GLN A 146 -20.51 3.23 -10.94
C GLN A 146 -20.88 1.75 -10.78
N LEU A 147 -19.87 0.91 -10.55
CA LEU A 147 -20.05 -0.54 -10.44
C LEU A 147 -20.13 -1.05 -9.00
N VAL A 148 -19.83 -0.18 -8.03
CA VAL A 148 -19.84 -0.50 -6.60
C VAL A 148 -20.69 0.53 -5.88
N GLU A 149 -21.64 0.04 -5.07
CA GLU A 149 -22.43 0.87 -4.19
C GLU A 149 -21.57 1.34 -3.01
N LYS A 150 -21.50 2.67 -2.82
CA LYS A 150 -20.69 3.29 -1.78
C LYS A 150 -21.32 4.62 -1.36
N SER A 151 -21.27 4.92 -0.07
CA SER A 151 -21.66 6.23 0.44
C SER A 151 -20.68 7.31 -0.01
N VAL A 152 -21.20 8.51 -0.29
CA VAL A 152 -20.36 9.67 -0.64
C VAL A 152 -19.49 10.04 0.55
N ASN A 153 -18.18 10.01 0.37
CA ASN A 153 -17.19 10.43 1.37
C ASN A 153 -15.88 10.85 0.70
N ASN A 154 -14.83 11.11 1.48
CA ASN A 154 -13.53 11.43 0.93
C ASN A 154 -12.97 10.25 0.12
N SER A 155 -12.61 10.51 -1.14
CA SER A 155 -11.97 9.56 -2.05
C SER A 155 -10.46 9.44 -1.82
N PHE A 156 -9.83 10.46 -1.23
CA PHE A 156 -8.37 10.58 -1.21
C PHE A 156 -7.73 10.27 0.16
N PRO A 157 -6.59 9.57 0.18
CA PRO A 157 -6.06 8.66 -0.85
C PRO A 157 -6.81 7.32 -0.85
N SER A 158 -6.53 6.45 -1.82
CA SER A 158 -7.19 5.14 -1.90
C SER A 158 -6.67 4.13 -0.87
N ASP A 159 -7.50 3.78 0.13
CA ASP A 159 -7.17 2.78 1.18
C ASP A 159 -6.83 1.39 0.61
N HIS A 160 -7.60 0.89 -0.37
CA HIS A 160 -7.31 -0.39 -1.03
C HIS A 160 -5.94 -0.35 -1.68
N THR A 161 -5.61 0.75 -2.37
CA THR A 161 -4.31 0.91 -3.02
C THR A 161 -3.19 0.96 -1.98
N ILE A 162 -3.37 1.69 -0.87
CA ILE A 162 -2.41 1.73 0.25
C ILE A 162 -2.12 0.31 0.75
N ILE A 163 -3.16 -0.45 1.10
CA ILE A 163 -3.01 -1.79 1.68
C ILE A 163 -2.26 -2.72 0.72
N PHE A 164 -2.67 -2.74 -0.55
CA PHE A 164 -2.08 -3.63 -1.55
C PHE A 164 -0.64 -3.28 -1.87
N PHE A 165 -0.32 -2.01 -2.10
CA PHE A 165 1.08 -1.61 -2.35
C PHE A 165 1.98 -1.86 -1.15
N THR A 166 1.49 -1.59 0.07
CA THR A 166 2.26 -1.86 1.29
C THR A 166 2.62 -3.34 1.40
N MET A 167 1.63 -4.22 1.26
CA MET A 167 1.85 -5.66 1.39
C MET A 167 2.66 -6.24 0.21
N ALA A 168 2.39 -5.79 -1.01
CA ALA A 168 3.11 -6.24 -2.20
C ALA A 168 4.60 -5.87 -2.15
N VAL A 169 4.92 -4.62 -1.80
CA VAL A 169 6.31 -4.17 -1.64
C VAL A 169 6.97 -4.90 -0.48
N THR A 170 6.27 -5.12 0.64
CA THR A 170 6.79 -5.93 1.74
C THR A 170 7.16 -7.34 1.29
N PHE A 171 6.25 -8.05 0.61
CA PHE A 171 6.50 -9.40 0.13
C PHE A 171 7.68 -9.45 -0.85
N TRP A 172 7.77 -8.47 -1.74
CA TRP A 172 8.88 -8.37 -2.69
C TRP A 172 10.22 -8.15 -2.00
N LEU A 173 10.30 -7.24 -1.02
CA LEU A 173 11.54 -6.94 -0.29
C LEU A 173 12.06 -8.14 0.51
N PHE A 174 11.18 -8.88 1.19
CA PHE A 174 11.58 -10.06 1.97
C PHE A 174 11.83 -11.31 1.13
N LYS A 175 11.11 -11.50 0.01
CA LYS A 175 11.16 -12.72 -0.81
C LYS A 175 11.08 -12.35 -2.30
N ARG A 176 12.20 -11.98 -2.91
CA ARG A 176 12.25 -11.47 -4.29
C ARG A 176 11.68 -12.40 -5.38
N LYS A 177 11.79 -13.72 -5.23
CA LYS A 177 11.44 -14.70 -6.28
C LYS A 177 9.91 -14.83 -6.43
N HIS A 178 9.37 -14.53 -7.62
CA HIS A 178 7.93 -14.49 -8.00
C HIS A 178 7.04 -13.46 -7.29
N ASN A 179 7.54 -12.74 -6.27
CA ASN A 179 6.71 -11.77 -5.56
C ASN A 179 6.50 -10.45 -6.32
N TYR A 180 7.10 -10.27 -7.50
CA TYR A 180 6.75 -9.17 -8.41
C TYR A 180 5.29 -9.26 -8.88
N LEU A 181 4.70 -10.45 -8.91
CA LEU A 181 3.28 -10.65 -9.24
C LEU A 181 2.35 -9.94 -8.26
N TRP A 182 2.78 -9.74 -7.01
CA TRP A 182 2.02 -8.95 -6.03
C TRP A 182 2.00 -7.47 -6.39
N ILE A 183 3.07 -6.94 -6.98
CA ILE A 183 3.11 -5.56 -7.47
C ILE A 183 2.15 -5.40 -8.65
N VAL A 184 2.18 -6.35 -9.59
CA VAL A 184 1.22 -6.39 -10.71
C VAL A 184 -0.22 -6.41 -10.19
N LEU A 185 -0.51 -7.29 -9.21
CA LEU A 185 -1.83 -7.34 -8.58
C LEU A 185 -2.21 -6.01 -7.91
N ALA A 186 -1.27 -5.37 -7.18
CA ALA A 186 -1.53 -4.08 -6.54
C ALA A 186 -1.87 -2.97 -7.55
N VAL A 187 -1.17 -2.95 -8.70
CA VAL A 187 -1.48 -2.04 -9.82
C VAL A 187 -2.87 -2.34 -10.38
N LEU A 188 -3.20 -3.61 -10.62
CA LEU A 188 -4.52 -4.02 -11.11
C LEU A 188 -5.64 -3.64 -10.14
N VAL A 189 -5.42 -3.77 -8.83
CA VAL A 189 -6.36 -3.30 -7.80
C VAL A 189 -6.57 -1.80 -7.90
N GLY A 190 -5.49 -1.02 -7.95
CA GLY A 190 -5.57 0.44 -8.11
C GLY A 190 -6.34 0.86 -9.36
N LEU A 191 -6.00 0.28 -10.53
CA LEU A 191 -6.70 0.54 -11.78
C LEU A 191 -8.18 0.11 -11.72
N SER A 192 -8.48 -1.01 -11.07
CA SER A 192 -9.86 -1.48 -10.91
C SER A 192 -10.66 -0.53 -10.00
N ARG A 193 -10.04 0.10 -8.99
CA ARG A 193 -10.70 1.15 -8.19
C ARG A 193 -11.14 2.34 -9.06
N VAL A 194 -10.33 2.72 -10.05
CA VAL A 194 -10.70 3.74 -11.04
C VAL A 194 -11.81 3.20 -11.96
N GLY A 195 -11.66 1.96 -12.44
CA GLY A 195 -12.60 1.26 -13.30
C GLY A 195 -14.02 1.18 -12.74
N VAL A 196 -14.17 0.90 -11.43
CA VAL A 196 -15.48 0.83 -10.76
C VAL A 196 -16.09 2.18 -10.39
N GLY A 197 -15.38 3.30 -10.65
CA GLY A 197 -15.91 4.65 -10.50
C GLY A 197 -15.74 5.30 -9.12
N VAL A 198 -14.95 4.70 -8.21
CA VAL A 198 -14.88 5.13 -6.80
C VAL A 198 -13.61 5.90 -6.42
N HIS A 199 -12.61 5.97 -7.31
CA HIS A 199 -11.38 6.73 -7.09
C HIS A 199 -10.88 7.37 -8.39
N TYR A 200 -10.22 8.51 -8.28
CA TYR A 200 -9.44 9.08 -9.37
C TYR A 200 -8.03 8.44 -9.44
N PRO A 201 -7.36 8.50 -10.61
CA PRO A 201 -5.97 8.06 -10.75
C PRO A 201 -4.99 8.69 -9.75
N ALA A 202 -5.17 9.97 -9.39
CA ALA A 202 -4.34 10.62 -8.37
C ALA A 202 -4.50 9.98 -6.97
N ASP A 203 -5.72 9.62 -6.57
CA ASP A 203 -6.00 8.95 -5.28
C ASP A 203 -5.24 7.63 -5.18
N VAL A 204 -5.16 6.90 -6.31
CA VAL A 204 -4.44 5.64 -6.47
C VAL A 204 -2.93 5.89 -6.45
N ALA A 205 -2.42 6.86 -7.20
CA ALA A 205 -0.98 7.17 -7.26
C ALA A 205 -0.42 7.57 -5.88
N VAL A 206 -1.14 8.41 -5.14
CA VAL A 206 -0.74 8.79 -3.78
C VAL A 206 -0.85 7.60 -2.82
N GLY A 207 -1.93 6.82 -2.89
CA GLY A 207 -2.07 5.62 -2.07
C GLY A 207 -0.94 4.61 -2.30
N ALA A 208 -0.58 4.38 -3.56
CA ALA A 208 0.54 3.53 -3.95
C ALA A 208 1.87 4.05 -3.41
N SER A 209 2.11 5.36 -3.50
CA SER A 209 3.33 6.01 -3.02
C SER A 209 3.48 5.90 -1.50
N ILE A 210 2.41 6.20 -0.74
CA ILE A 210 2.39 6.06 0.72
C ILE A 210 2.66 4.61 1.10
N GLY A 211 1.96 3.65 0.49
CA GLY A 211 2.11 2.23 0.83
C GLY A 211 3.50 1.68 0.50
N ALA A 212 4.06 2.04 -0.65
CA ALA A 212 5.41 1.62 -1.03
C ALA A 212 6.49 2.20 -0.10
N ALA A 213 6.38 3.49 0.23
CA ALA A 213 7.33 4.18 1.10
C ALA A 213 7.32 3.61 2.52
N THR A 214 6.13 3.39 3.11
CA THR A 214 6.03 2.81 4.45
C THR A 214 6.50 1.36 4.50
N ALA A 215 6.22 0.55 3.47
CA ALA A 215 6.74 -0.81 3.37
C ALA A 215 8.27 -0.83 3.32
N TYR A 216 8.88 0.08 2.55
CA TYR A 216 10.33 0.20 2.47
C TYR A 216 10.95 0.61 3.81
N LEU A 217 10.43 1.65 4.45
CA LEU A 217 10.89 2.07 5.78
C LEU A 217 10.66 0.99 6.83
N GLY A 218 9.52 0.31 6.79
CA GLY A 218 9.19 -0.81 7.66
C GLY A 218 10.15 -1.98 7.49
N PHE A 219 10.52 -2.31 6.25
CA PHE A 219 11.54 -3.33 5.95
C PHE A 219 12.91 -2.99 6.55
N LEU A 220 13.31 -1.72 6.53
CA LEU A 220 14.60 -1.28 7.09
C LEU A 220 14.61 -1.28 8.63
N LEU A 221 13.53 -0.79 9.25
CA LEU A 221 13.51 -0.49 10.68
C LEU A 221 12.99 -1.65 11.54
N ILE A 222 11.90 -2.30 11.11
CA ILE A 222 11.15 -3.25 11.94
C ILE A 222 11.97 -4.51 12.28
N PRO A 223 12.71 -5.15 11.35
CA PRO A 223 13.55 -6.30 11.68
C PRO A 223 14.59 -6.03 12.77
N GLY A 224 15.14 -4.81 12.81
CA GLY A 224 16.10 -4.38 13.84
C GLY A 224 15.48 -4.35 15.25
N LEU A 225 14.23 -3.90 15.36
CA LEU A 225 13.50 -3.87 16.63
C LEU A 225 13.28 -5.28 17.22
N PHE A 226 12.95 -6.25 16.37
CA PHE A 226 12.74 -7.64 16.80
C PHE A 226 14.06 -8.37 17.12
N LYS A 227 15.16 -8.03 16.45
CA LYS A 227 16.49 -8.58 16.74
C LYS A 227 17.03 -8.14 18.11
N ASN A 228 16.72 -6.93 18.54
CA ASN A 228 17.21 -6.39 19.82
C ASN A 228 16.46 -6.95 21.03
N ARG A 229 15.14 -7.20 20.93
CA ARG A 229 14.36 -7.77 22.05
C ARG A 229 14.77 -9.19 22.44
N THR A 230 15.18 -10.01 21.48
CA THR A 230 15.65 -11.39 21.77
C THR A 230 16.98 -11.40 22.51
N LYS A 231 17.88 -10.44 22.24
CA LYS A 231 19.14 -10.29 22.98
C LYS A 231 18.93 -9.80 24.42
N VAL A 232 18.06 -8.81 24.63
CA VAL A 232 17.74 -8.28 25.96
C VAL A 232 17.12 -9.36 26.86
N GLY A 233 16.16 -10.14 26.35
CA GLY A 233 15.52 -11.21 27.13
C GLY A 233 16.40 -12.43 27.46
N VAL A 234 17.52 -12.63 26.74
CA VAL A 234 18.53 -13.65 27.09
C VAL A 234 19.47 -13.10 28.17
N SER A 235 19.94 -11.86 28.01
CA SER A 235 20.80 -11.21 29.01
C SER A 235 20.13 -11.08 30.38
N GLU A 236 18.82 -10.77 30.42
CA GLU A 236 18.06 -10.61 31.67
C GLU A 236 17.75 -11.94 32.37
N LYS A 237 17.73 -13.06 31.61
CA LYS A 237 17.63 -14.41 32.17
C LYS A 237 18.96 -14.93 32.70
N GLU A 238 20.07 -14.54 32.08
CA GLU A 238 21.41 -14.88 32.59
C GLU A 238 21.73 -14.14 33.89
N THR A 239 21.37 -12.86 34.02
CA THR A 239 21.62 -12.10 35.27
C THR A 239 20.70 -12.47 36.43
N LYS A 240 19.54 -13.09 36.20
CA LYS A 240 18.65 -13.59 37.27
C LYS A 240 19.00 -15.01 37.74
N ASN A 241 19.92 -15.69 37.07
CA ASN A 241 20.38 -17.05 37.40
C ASN A 241 21.80 -17.08 38.02
N ILE A 242 22.32 -15.93 38.44
CA ILE A 242 23.58 -15.76 39.20
C ILE A 242 23.20 -15.23 40.58
#